data_AF-A0A7Y5FYG3-F1
#
_entry.id   AF-A0A7Y5FYG3-F1
#
_cell.length_a   1.000
_cell.length_b   1.000
_cell.length_c   1.000
_cell.angle_alpha   90.00
_cell.angle_beta   90.00
_cell.angle_gamma   90.00
#
_symmetry.space_group_name_H-M   'P 1'
#
loop_
_entity.id
_entity.type
_entity.pdbx_description
1 polymer ?
#
loop_
_entity_poly.entity_id
_entity_poly.type
_entity_poly.pdbx_seq_one_letter_code
_entity_poly.pdbx_strand_id
1 'polypeptide(L)'
;YNFCSQRGDYDQFESLPNWAQQTLAKHARDRREHVYSRAQFENAETHDALWNAAQMQLLVEGRVHNYLRMLWGKKILQWSRTPQAALELMIELNNKYALDGRNPNSYSGIFWVLGRYDRPWHPERPVFGVIRYMSSENTARKVRVREYINKYLGFKTPTLFDEGST
;
A
#
# COMPACT_ATOMS: atom_id res chain seq x y z
N TYR A 1 -1.32 9.76 -16.95
CA TYR A 1 -2.22 10.25 -18.01
C TYR A 1 -2.35 9.32 -19.21
N ASN A 2 -1.27 8.91 -19.88
CA ASN A 2 -1.33 8.11 -21.12
C ASN A 2 -2.25 6.85 -21.06
N PHE A 3 -2.16 6.02 -20.01
CA PHE A 3 -3.00 4.82 -19.90
C PHE A 3 -4.50 5.15 -19.81
N CYS A 4 -4.86 6.04 -18.86
CA CYS A 4 -6.25 6.44 -18.62
C CYS A 4 -6.87 7.15 -19.82
N SER A 5 -6.08 7.84 -20.65
CA SER A 5 -6.60 8.45 -21.89
C SER A 5 -6.89 7.45 -23.01
N GLN A 6 -6.27 6.26 -22.98
CA GLN A 6 -6.40 5.25 -24.05
C GLN A 6 -7.35 4.10 -23.68
N ARG A 7 -7.62 3.90 -22.39
CA ARG A 7 -8.38 2.78 -21.88
C ARG A 7 -9.38 3.23 -20.83
N GLY A 8 -10.64 2.82 -20.99
CA GLY A 8 -11.72 3.10 -20.02
C GLY A 8 -11.70 2.20 -18.78
N ASP A 9 -10.99 1.07 -18.84
CA ASP A 9 -10.89 0.08 -17.77
C ASP A 9 -9.58 0.23 -16.97
N TYR A 10 -9.02 1.44 -16.93
CA TYR A 10 -7.67 1.70 -16.38
C TYR A 10 -7.51 1.37 -14.89
N ASP A 11 -8.64 1.32 -14.18
CA ASP A 11 -8.79 1.06 -12.76
C ASP A 11 -9.25 -0.38 -12.45
N GLN A 12 -9.42 -1.23 -13.47
CA GLN A 12 -9.80 -2.64 -13.33
C GLN A 12 -8.57 -3.56 -13.29
N PHE A 13 -8.61 -4.63 -12.50
CA PHE A 13 -7.48 -5.55 -12.34
C PHE A 13 -7.00 -6.16 -13.68
N GLU A 14 -7.96 -6.44 -14.57
CA GLU A 14 -7.78 -7.04 -15.90
C GLU A 14 -6.96 -6.16 -16.85
N SER A 15 -6.80 -4.87 -16.53
CA SER A 15 -5.95 -3.95 -17.28
C SER A 15 -4.46 -4.03 -16.90
N LEU A 16 -4.08 -4.96 -16.01
CA LEU A 16 -2.67 -5.30 -15.74
C LEU A 16 -2.04 -6.07 -16.91
N PRO A 17 -0.71 -6.03 -17.08
CA PRO A 17 -0.02 -6.89 -18.03
C PRO A 17 -0.28 -8.39 -17.74
N ASN A 18 -0.38 -9.20 -18.81
CA ASN A 18 -0.68 -10.64 -18.68
C ASN A 18 0.26 -11.38 -17.70
N TRP A 19 1.56 -11.06 -17.72
CA TRP A 19 2.53 -11.68 -16.81
C TRP A 19 2.23 -11.41 -15.34
N ALA A 20 1.72 -10.21 -15.02
CA ALA A 20 1.38 -9.81 -13.66
C ALA A 20 0.11 -10.52 -13.19
N GLN A 21 -0.90 -10.59 -14.07
CA GLN A 21 -2.13 -11.34 -13.77
C GLN A 21 -1.84 -12.83 -13.52
N GLN A 22 -1.01 -13.45 -14.37
CA GLN A 22 -0.66 -14.87 -14.25
C GLN A 22 0.10 -15.18 -12.97
N THR A 23 1.09 -14.37 -12.60
CA THR A 23 1.87 -14.63 -11.38
C THR A 23 1.02 -14.39 -10.12
N LEU A 24 0.20 -13.34 -10.09
CA LEU A 24 -0.71 -13.07 -8.97
C LEU A 24 -1.79 -14.15 -8.83
N ALA A 25 -2.31 -14.67 -9.95
CA ALA A 25 -3.25 -15.79 -9.95
C ALA A 25 -2.60 -17.10 -9.45
N LYS A 26 -1.38 -17.41 -9.92
CA LYS A 26 -0.61 -18.57 -9.47
C LYS A 26 -0.41 -18.57 -7.95
N HIS A 27 -0.14 -17.40 -7.37
CA HIS A 27 0.13 -17.23 -5.93
C HIS A 27 -1.12 -16.83 -5.12
N ALA A 28 -2.31 -16.85 -5.73
CA ALA A 28 -3.54 -16.42 -5.06
C ALA A 28 -3.93 -17.31 -3.87
N ARG A 29 -3.42 -18.54 -3.78
CA ARG A 29 -3.69 -19.50 -2.69
C ARG A 29 -2.56 -19.64 -1.68
N ASP A 30 -1.47 -18.90 -1.84
CA ASP A 30 -0.35 -18.97 -0.92
C ASP A 30 -0.78 -18.60 0.51
N ARG A 31 -0.15 -19.18 1.53
CA ARG A 31 -0.42 -18.75 2.90
C ARG A 31 0.10 -17.32 3.10
N ARG A 32 -0.76 -16.44 3.64
CA ARG A 32 -0.37 -15.09 4.08
C ARG A 32 0.01 -15.16 5.55
N GLU A 33 1.14 -14.54 5.89
CA GLU A 33 1.60 -14.46 7.29
C GLU A 33 0.66 -13.59 8.12
N HIS A 34 0.21 -12.48 7.55
CA HIS A 34 -0.78 -11.57 8.12
C HIS A 34 -1.90 -11.31 7.12
N VAL A 35 -3.13 -11.17 7.63
CA VAL A 35 -4.27 -10.71 6.86
C VAL A 35 -5.01 -9.68 7.69
N TYR A 36 -5.08 -8.44 7.20
CA TYR A 36 -5.74 -7.34 7.90
C TYR A 36 -7.11 -7.04 7.28
N SER A 37 -8.04 -6.60 8.12
CA SER A 37 -9.30 -6.03 7.66
C SER A 37 -9.09 -4.63 7.08
N ARG A 38 -10.08 -4.14 6.31
CA ARG A 38 -10.10 -2.75 5.81
C ARG A 38 -9.93 -1.74 6.93
N ALA A 39 -10.65 -1.92 8.04
CA ALA A 39 -10.58 -1.03 9.21
C ALA A 39 -9.17 -1.00 9.82
N GLN A 40 -8.52 -2.17 9.97
CA GLN A 40 -7.16 -2.23 10.50
C GLN A 40 -6.16 -1.53 9.58
N PHE A 41 -6.27 -1.69 8.26
CA PHE A 41 -5.45 -0.93 7.33
C PHE A 41 -5.74 0.57 7.43
N GLU A 42 -7.01 0.97 7.41
CA GLU A 42 -7.42 2.37 7.44
C GLU A 42 -6.91 3.10 8.69
N ASN A 43 -7.01 2.46 9.86
CA ASN A 43 -6.61 2.98 11.16
C ASN A 43 -5.12 2.80 11.49
N ALA A 44 -4.29 2.34 10.54
CA ALA A 44 -2.86 2.11 10.77
C ALA A 44 -2.56 1.07 11.88
N GLU A 45 -3.34 -0.02 11.94
CA GLU A 45 -3.27 -1.07 12.96
C GLU A 45 -2.62 -2.35 12.43
N THR A 46 -1.45 -2.23 11.81
CA THR A 46 -0.64 -3.39 11.39
C THR A 46 0.52 -3.64 12.36
N HIS A 47 1.19 -4.78 12.21
CA HIS A 47 2.42 -5.07 12.96
C HIS A 47 3.60 -4.17 12.54
N ASP A 48 3.53 -3.52 11.37
CA ASP A 48 4.64 -2.78 10.78
C ASP A 48 4.54 -1.29 11.07
N ALA A 49 5.37 -0.81 12.00
CA ALA A 49 5.39 0.59 12.40
C ALA A 49 5.71 1.56 11.24
N LEU A 50 6.52 1.17 10.26
CA LEU A 50 6.81 2.02 9.11
C LEU A 50 5.58 2.13 8.21
N TRP A 51 4.87 1.02 8.00
CA TRP A 51 3.62 1.03 7.25
C TRP A 51 2.56 1.88 7.96
N ASN A 52 2.41 1.70 9.28
CA ASN A 52 1.47 2.47 10.08
C ASN A 52 1.79 3.97 10.02
N ALA A 53 3.07 4.36 10.14
CA ALA A 53 3.49 5.75 9.99
C ALA A 53 3.15 6.33 8.60
N ALA A 54 3.29 5.53 7.54
CA ALA A 54 2.94 5.95 6.18
C ALA A 54 1.42 6.13 6.00
N GLN A 55 0.64 5.23 6.58
CA GLN A 55 -0.82 5.36 6.63
C GLN A 55 -1.24 6.59 7.44
N MET A 56 -0.65 6.82 8.61
CA MET A 56 -0.92 8.01 9.42
C MET A 56 -0.56 9.31 8.69
N GLN A 57 0.53 9.33 7.92
CA GLN A 57 0.82 10.48 7.06
C GLN A 57 -0.30 10.73 6.04
N LEU A 58 -0.81 9.67 5.41
CA LEU A 58 -1.92 9.78 4.47
C LEU A 58 -3.16 10.39 5.15
N LEU A 59 -3.50 9.93 6.36
CA LEU A 59 -4.66 10.40 7.10
C LEU A 59 -4.54 11.88 7.53
N VAL A 60 -3.37 12.28 8.04
CA VAL A 60 -3.16 13.61 8.65
C VAL A 60 -2.80 14.67 7.61
N GLU A 61 -1.99 14.33 6.62
CA GLU A 61 -1.45 15.29 5.64
C GLU A 61 -2.04 15.12 4.24
N GLY A 62 -2.85 14.10 4.01
CA GLY A 62 -3.43 13.81 2.68
C GLY A 62 -2.40 13.44 1.62
N ARG A 63 -1.22 12.95 2.03
CA ARG A 63 -0.13 12.54 1.13
C ARG A 63 0.72 11.46 1.78
N VAL A 64 1.47 10.73 0.97
CA VAL A 64 2.50 9.79 1.45
C VAL A 64 3.82 10.14 0.79
N HIS A 65 4.92 10.08 1.53
CA HIS A 65 6.26 10.20 0.95
C HIS A 65 6.42 9.24 -0.25
N ASN A 66 6.88 9.75 -1.40
CA ASN A 66 6.85 9.02 -2.68
C ASN A 66 7.43 7.60 -2.61
N TYR A 67 8.58 7.42 -1.96
CA TYR A 67 9.18 6.10 -1.81
C TYR A 67 8.36 5.16 -0.90
N LEU A 68 7.72 5.72 0.13
CA LEU A 68 6.88 4.96 1.06
C LEU A 68 5.52 4.63 0.47
N ARG A 69 5.00 5.39 -0.49
CA ARG A 69 3.76 5.04 -1.19
C ARG A 69 3.87 3.70 -1.93
N MET A 70 5.05 3.41 -2.50
CA MET A 70 5.35 2.11 -3.10
C MET A 70 5.34 0.99 -2.05
N LEU A 71 6.04 1.18 -0.93
CA LEU A 71 6.06 0.22 0.17
C LEU A 71 4.65 -0.02 0.71
N TRP A 72 3.90 1.06 0.96
CA TRP A 72 2.54 1.07 1.46
C TRP A 72 1.63 0.16 0.63
N GLY A 73 1.62 0.35 -0.70
CA GLY A 73 0.81 -0.49 -1.58
C GLY A 73 1.31 -1.94 -1.64
N LYS A 74 2.65 -2.15 -1.70
CA LYS A 74 3.22 -3.51 -1.74
C LYS A 74 2.87 -4.30 -0.48
N LYS A 75 2.79 -3.65 0.69
CA LYS A 75 2.34 -4.27 1.93
C LYS A 75 0.85 -4.54 1.97
N ILE A 76 0.01 -3.66 1.42
CA ILE A 76 -1.43 -3.96 1.24
C ILE A 76 -1.60 -5.22 0.39
N LEU A 77 -0.86 -5.37 -0.71
CA LEU A 77 -0.86 -6.60 -1.51
C LEU A 77 -0.44 -7.82 -0.67
N GLN A 78 0.62 -7.69 0.13
CA GLN A 78 1.16 -8.78 0.95
C GLN A 78 0.16 -9.27 2.01
N TRP A 79 -0.61 -8.36 2.61
CA TRP A 79 -1.46 -8.62 3.77
C TRP A 79 -2.95 -8.61 3.44
N SER A 80 -3.30 -8.69 2.16
CA SER A 80 -4.68 -8.86 1.69
C SER A 80 -4.95 -10.31 1.30
N ARG A 81 -6.22 -10.71 1.40
CA ARG A 81 -6.67 -12.06 1.02
C ARG A 81 -6.43 -12.36 -0.46
N THR A 82 -6.66 -11.38 -1.33
CA THR A 82 -6.50 -11.51 -2.78
C THR A 82 -5.88 -10.23 -3.37
N PRO A 83 -5.23 -10.31 -4.53
CA PRO A 83 -4.73 -9.15 -5.27
C PRO A 83 -5.84 -8.14 -5.62
N GLN A 84 -7.05 -8.61 -5.91
CA GLN A 84 -8.22 -7.77 -6.19
C GLN A 84 -8.66 -6.99 -4.95
N ALA A 85 -8.76 -7.66 -3.79
CA ALA A 85 -9.06 -6.99 -2.53
C ALA A 85 -7.99 -5.95 -2.16
N ALA A 86 -6.72 -6.24 -2.46
CA ALA A 86 -5.64 -5.27 -2.29
C ALA A 86 -5.80 -4.05 -3.21
N LEU A 87 -6.15 -4.27 -4.49
CA LEU A 87 -6.39 -3.21 -5.46
C LEU A 87 -7.53 -2.30 -5.03
N GLU A 88 -8.68 -2.89 -4.70
CA GLU A 88 -9.86 -2.18 -4.22
C GLU A 88 -9.52 -1.31 -3.00
N LEU A 89 -8.84 -1.89 -2.01
CA LEU A 89 -8.44 -1.18 -0.81
C LEU A 89 -7.45 -0.03 -1.09
N MET A 90 -6.47 -0.25 -1.97
CA MET A 90 -5.52 0.80 -2.36
C MET A 90 -6.23 1.96 -3.04
N ILE A 91 -7.16 1.69 -3.96
CA ILE A 91 -7.95 2.72 -4.64
C ILE A 91 -8.81 3.48 -3.65
N GLU A 92 -9.51 2.78 -2.76
CA GLU A 92 -10.40 3.38 -1.77
C GLU A 92 -9.65 4.31 -0.82
N LEU A 93 -8.61 3.82 -0.14
CA LEU A 93 -7.84 4.63 0.82
C LEU A 93 -7.21 5.83 0.12
N ASN A 94 -6.66 5.63 -1.09
CA ASN A 94 -6.06 6.70 -1.86
C ASN A 94 -7.09 7.76 -2.28
N ASN A 95 -8.27 7.35 -2.75
CA ASN A 95 -9.32 8.27 -3.19
C ASN A 95 -10.08 8.94 -2.05
N LYS A 96 -10.02 8.37 -0.84
CA LYS A 96 -10.63 8.92 0.37
C LYS A 96 -9.74 9.96 1.03
N TYR A 97 -8.44 9.72 1.11
CA TYR A 97 -7.53 10.53 1.92
C TYR A 97 -6.49 11.32 1.13
N ALA A 98 -6.05 10.86 -0.03
CA ALA A 98 -4.99 11.56 -0.76
C ALA A 98 -5.53 12.82 -1.45
N LEU A 99 -4.88 13.97 -1.22
CA LEU A 99 -5.17 15.22 -1.92
C LEU A 99 -4.92 15.11 -3.42
N ASP A 100 -3.98 14.23 -3.80
CA ASP A 100 -3.72 13.85 -5.18
C ASP A 100 -4.48 12.59 -5.62
N GLY A 101 -5.51 12.19 -4.87
CA GLY A 101 -6.39 11.07 -5.19
C GLY A 101 -7.21 11.32 -6.46
N ARG A 102 -7.87 10.27 -6.97
CA ARG A 102 -8.75 10.34 -8.15
C ARG A 102 -8.08 10.97 -9.38
N ASN A 103 -6.76 10.85 -9.47
CA ASN A 103 -5.97 11.38 -10.56
C ASN A 103 -5.36 10.22 -11.37
N PRO A 104 -5.24 10.33 -12.72
CA PRO A 104 -4.59 9.32 -13.55
C PRO A 104 -3.21 8.87 -13.07
N ASN A 105 -2.44 9.75 -12.43
CA ASN A 105 -1.12 9.40 -11.89
C ASN A 105 -1.21 8.49 -10.66
N SER A 106 -2.23 8.67 -9.82
CA SER A 106 -2.46 7.84 -8.63
C SER A 106 -2.87 6.43 -9.03
N TYR A 107 -3.72 6.28 -10.05
CA TYR A 107 -4.01 4.97 -10.64
C TYR A 107 -2.77 4.31 -11.24
N SER A 108 -1.94 5.05 -11.99
CA SER A 108 -0.67 4.51 -12.48
C SER A 108 0.25 4.04 -11.34
N GLY A 109 0.33 4.79 -10.24
CA GLY A 109 1.11 4.42 -9.05
C GLY A 109 0.57 3.17 -8.36
N ILE A 110 -0.74 3.07 -8.15
CA ILE A 110 -1.41 1.89 -7.58
C ILE A 110 -1.20 0.68 -8.47
N PHE A 111 -1.38 0.81 -9.79
CA PHE A 111 -1.21 -0.31 -10.70
C PHE A 111 0.25 -0.73 -10.88
N TRP A 112 1.20 0.20 -10.69
CA TRP A 112 2.62 -0.15 -10.59
C TRP A 112 2.89 -1.04 -9.38
N VAL A 113 2.12 -0.89 -8.28
CA VAL A 113 2.20 -1.82 -7.14
C VAL A 113 1.98 -3.27 -7.62
N LEU A 114 1.08 -3.46 -8.57
CA LEU A 114 0.67 -4.75 -9.12
C LEU A 114 1.39 -5.14 -10.42
N GLY A 115 2.39 -4.37 -10.88
CA GLY A 115 3.25 -4.74 -12.02
C GLY A 115 3.04 -3.94 -13.31
N ARG A 116 2.09 -2.99 -13.37
CA ARG A 116 2.00 -2.07 -14.53
C ARG A 116 3.27 -1.22 -14.63
N TYR A 117 3.81 -1.09 -15.84
CA TYR A 117 5.06 -0.35 -16.10
C TYR A 117 6.30 -0.86 -15.34
N ASP A 118 6.24 -2.08 -14.81
CA ASP A 118 7.41 -2.78 -14.26
C ASP A 118 7.68 -4.05 -15.10
N ARG A 119 8.72 -4.78 -14.72
CA ARG A 119 9.09 -6.08 -15.29
C ARG A 119 9.01 -7.18 -14.23
N PRO A 120 9.03 -8.47 -14.62
CA PRO A 120 9.19 -9.58 -13.67
C PRO A 120 10.48 -9.49 -12.85
N TRP A 121 10.39 -9.81 -11.56
CA TRP A 121 11.51 -9.86 -10.60
C TRP A 121 11.75 -11.29 -10.12
N HIS A 122 13.03 -11.67 -10.07
CA HIS A 122 13.48 -12.96 -9.53
C HIS A 122 14.32 -12.75 -8.26
N PRO A 123 14.34 -13.74 -7.33
CA PRO A 123 13.59 -15.00 -7.36
C PRO A 123 12.08 -14.79 -7.16
N GLU A 124 11.27 -15.72 -7.65
CA GLU A 124 9.83 -15.79 -7.39
C GLU A 124 9.59 -16.00 -5.88
N ARG A 125 8.58 -15.32 -5.32
CA ARG A 125 8.31 -15.32 -3.87
C ARG A 125 6.87 -15.70 -3.58
N PRO A 126 6.58 -16.32 -2.42
CA PRO A 126 5.21 -16.50 -1.98
C PRO A 126 4.44 -15.18 -1.95
N VAL A 127 3.14 -15.23 -2.26
CA VAL A 127 2.20 -14.10 -2.36
C VAL A 127 2.47 -13.17 -3.55
N PHE A 128 3.70 -12.73 -3.74
CA PHE A 128 4.06 -11.78 -4.80
C PHE A 128 4.32 -12.42 -6.16
N GLY A 129 4.70 -13.69 -6.19
CA GLY A 129 5.27 -14.31 -7.37
C GLY A 129 6.48 -13.52 -7.87
N VAL A 130 6.41 -13.03 -9.11
CA VAL A 130 7.45 -12.19 -9.73
C VAL A 130 7.15 -10.69 -9.71
N ILE A 131 6.16 -10.25 -8.93
CA ILE A 131 5.98 -8.82 -8.62
C ILE A 131 7.17 -8.33 -7.78
N ARG A 132 7.66 -7.12 -8.05
CA ARG A 132 8.76 -6.51 -7.29
C ARG A 132 8.45 -6.53 -5.78
N TYR A 133 9.31 -7.18 -5.00
CA TYR A 133 9.19 -7.17 -3.55
C TYR A 133 9.81 -5.91 -2.93
N MET A 134 9.21 -5.42 -1.85
CA MET A 134 9.79 -4.38 -0.97
C MET A 134 9.66 -4.80 0.49
N SER A 135 10.76 -4.74 1.23
CA SER A 135 10.76 -4.91 2.69
C SER A 135 10.91 -3.58 3.40
N SER A 136 10.27 -3.48 4.57
CA SER A 136 10.34 -2.31 5.43
C SER A 136 11.75 -2.15 5.99
N GLU A 137 12.43 -3.25 6.33
CA GLU A 137 13.83 -3.24 6.77
C GLU A 137 14.78 -2.61 5.73
N ASN A 138 14.69 -3.01 4.46
CA ASN A 138 15.51 -2.42 3.40
C ASN A 138 15.15 -0.96 3.12
N THR A 139 13.88 -0.61 3.31
CA THR A 139 13.40 0.78 3.16
C THR A 139 13.92 1.66 4.29
N ALA A 140 14.01 1.13 5.52
CA ALA A 140 14.55 1.82 6.69
C ALA A 140 16.02 2.22 6.55
N ARG A 141 16.77 1.56 5.67
CA ARG A 141 18.16 1.93 5.35
C ARG A 141 18.27 3.13 4.39
N LYS A 142 17.20 3.47 3.66
CA LYS A 142 17.20 4.49 2.59
C LYS A 142 16.53 5.81 2.97
N VAL A 143 15.69 5.78 4.00
CA VAL A 143 14.93 6.92 4.49
C VAL A 143 15.26 7.06 5.97
N ARG A 144 15.24 8.28 6.53
CA ARG A 144 15.34 8.50 7.99
C ARG A 144 14.09 7.99 8.71
N VAL A 145 13.92 6.67 8.70
CA VAL A 145 12.67 6.00 9.09
C VAL A 145 12.36 6.19 10.56
N ARG A 146 13.37 6.30 11.43
CA ARG A 146 13.14 6.54 12.85
C ARG A 146 12.47 7.89 13.12
N GLU A 147 12.97 8.96 12.50
CA GLU A 147 12.36 10.29 12.59
C GLU A 147 10.96 10.30 11.98
N TYR A 148 10.79 9.63 10.84
CA TYR A 148 9.50 9.50 10.17
C TYR A 148 8.46 8.77 11.03
N ILE A 149 8.81 7.61 11.60
CA ILE A 149 7.95 6.84 12.51
C ILE A 149 7.61 7.68 13.74
N ASN A 150 8.60 8.29 14.38
CA ASN A 150 8.36 9.13 15.56
C ASN A 150 7.43 10.30 15.25
N LYS A 151 7.55 10.91 14.07
CA LYS A 151 6.66 12.02 13.67
C LYS A 151 5.20 11.59 13.61
N TYR A 152 4.90 10.43 13.03
CA TYR A 152 3.50 10.02 12.75
C TYR A 152 2.92 9.05 13.78
N LEU A 153 3.74 8.37 14.60
CA LEU A 153 3.30 7.49 15.69
C LEU A 153 3.62 8.03 17.09
N GLY A 154 4.47 9.05 17.20
CA GLY A 154 4.94 9.59 18.49
C GLY A 154 3.94 10.52 19.19
N PHE A 155 2.84 10.89 18.52
CA PHE A 155 1.70 11.54 19.14
C PHE A 155 0.58 10.51 19.31
N LYS A 156 0.51 9.86 20.48
CA LYS A 156 -0.81 9.45 20.95
C LYS A 156 -1.62 10.74 21.05
N THR A 157 -2.70 10.84 20.28
CA THR A 157 -3.69 11.91 20.50
C THR A 157 -4.03 11.89 21.98
N PRO A 158 -3.92 13.02 22.72
CA PRO A 158 -4.51 13.07 24.05
C PRO A 158 -5.98 12.72 23.85
N THR A 159 -6.41 11.61 24.42
CA THR A 159 -7.83 11.33 24.55
C THR A 159 -8.42 12.51 25.30
N LEU A 160 -9.47 13.13 24.74
CA LEU A 160 -10.23 14.24 25.36
C LEU A 160 -10.88 13.86 26.71
N PHE A 161 -10.54 12.69 27.27
CA PHE A 161 -11.12 12.10 28.46
C PHE A 161 -10.07 11.61 29.48
N ASP A 162 -8.79 11.93 29.34
CA ASP A 162 -7.83 11.75 30.44
C ASP A 162 -7.96 12.90 31.45
N GLU A 163 -9.16 13.06 32.02
CA GLU A 163 -9.35 13.80 33.27
C GLU A 163 -9.28 12.82 34.44
N GLY A 164 -8.19 12.94 35.19
CA GLY A 164 -8.19 12.84 36.66
C GLY A 164 -8.70 11.55 37.28
N SER A 165 -7.77 10.70 37.69
CA SER A 165 -7.95 9.90 38.90
C SER A 165 -6.78 10.18 39.82
N THR A 166 -7.06 10.97 40.85
CA THR A 166 -6.22 11.13 42.04
C THR A 166 -6.27 9.85 42.87
#